data_AF-W2NUE0-F1
#
_entry.id   AF-W2NUE0-F1
#
_cell.length_a   1.000
_cell.length_b   1.000
_cell.length_c   1.000
_cell.angle_alpha   90.00
_cell.angle_beta   90.00
_cell.angle_gamma   90.00
#
_symmetry.space_group_name_H-M   'P 1'
#
loop_
_entity.id
_entity.type
_entity.pdbx_description
1 polymer ?
#
loop_
_entity_poly.entity_id
_entity_poly.type
_entity_poly.pdbx_seq_one_letter_code
_entity_poly.pdbx_strand_id
1 'polypeptide(L)'
;MPRKKKPRPSLKNPRLTEHERGRTQGLHEAGEGGGGGGVSARDIALLTERSRDTVGRIVAPPPPPTKLKCPGPPATLTVRETRRLVREASEGPTKAPAPD
;
A
#
# COMPACT_ATOMS: atom_id res chain seq x y z
N MET A 1 -22.19 -28.60 -22.67
CA MET A 1 -21.61 -27.29 -23.07
C MET A 1 -20.54 -26.89 -22.06
N PRO A 2 -19.28 -26.67 -22.46
CA PRO A 2 -18.24 -26.23 -21.53
C PRO A 2 -18.43 -24.74 -21.20
N ARG A 3 -18.59 -24.42 -19.92
CA ARG A 3 -18.70 -23.03 -19.43
C ARG A 3 -17.36 -22.33 -19.63
N LYS A 4 -17.27 -21.38 -20.57
CA LYS A 4 -16.13 -20.47 -20.72
C LYS A 4 -15.93 -19.72 -19.39
N LYS A 5 -14.85 -20.03 -18.65
CA LYS A 5 -14.43 -19.21 -17.51
C LYS A 5 -13.86 -17.91 -18.06
N LYS A 6 -14.54 -16.78 -17.83
CA LYS A 6 -13.99 -15.45 -18.12
C LYS A 6 -12.69 -15.29 -17.32
N PRO A 7 -11.59 -14.77 -17.90
CA PRO A 7 -10.39 -14.48 -17.15
C PRO A 7 -10.74 -13.46 -16.07
N ARG A 8 -10.42 -13.76 -14.81
CA ARG A 8 -10.63 -12.83 -13.71
C ARG A 8 -9.65 -11.66 -13.91
N PRO A 9 -10.11 -10.41 -14.09
CA PRO A 9 -9.20 -9.27 -14.03
C PRO A 9 -8.47 -9.34 -12.68
N SER A 10 -7.18 -8.98 -12.66
CA SER A 10 -6.30 -9.19 -11.50
C SER A 10 -7.01 -8.79 -10.21
N LEU A 11 -7.20 -9.76 -9.31
CA LEU A 11 -8.02 -9.69 -8.09
C LEU A 11 -7.42 -8.78 -7.00
N LYS A 12 -6.72 -7.71 -7.37
CA LYS A 12 -6.28 -6.70 -6.42
C LYS A 12 -7.43 -5.72 -6.29
N ASN A 13 -8.20 -5.84 -5.20
CA ASN A 13 -9.19 -4.84 -4.86
C ASN A 13 -8.53 -3.45 -4.91
N PRO A 14 -9.19 -2.45 -5.52
CA PRO A 14 -8.65 -1.10 -5.56
C PRO A 14 -8.34 -0.62 -4.15
N ARG A 15 -7.26 0.16 -4.02
CA ARG A 15 -6.86 0.76 -2.75
C ARG A 15 -8.06 1.50 -2.16
N LEU A 16 -8.20 1.42 -0.85
CA LEU A 16 -9.28 2.07 -0.13
C LEU A 16 -9.09 3.60 -0.21
N THR A 17 -10.09 4.30 -0.71
CA THR A 17 -10.11 5.77 -0.77
C THR A 17 -10.47 6.37 0.59
N GLU A 18 -10.11 7.63 0.81
CA GLU A 18 -10.45 8.36 2.03
C GLU A 18 -11.98 8.48 2.22
N HIS A 19 -12.70 8.76 1.13
CA HIS A 19 -14.16 8.82 1.16
C HIS A 19 -14.81 7.48 1.57
N GLU A 20 -14.26 6.34 1.13
CA GLU A 20 -14.73 5.03 1.58
C GLU A 20 -14.39 4.75 3.05
N ARG A 21 -13.23 5.20 3.54
CA ARG A 21 -12.87 5.12 4.96
C ARG A 21 -13.87 5.88 5.82
N GLY A 22 -14.12 7.15 5.46
CA GLY A 22 -15.07 8.01 6.17
C GLY A 22 -16.48 7.43 6.18
N ARG A 23 -16.97 6.90 5.04
CA ARG A 23 -18.27 6.22 4.99
C ARG A 23 -18.33 4.99 5.90
N THR A 24 -17.28 4.17 5.91
CA THR A 24 -17.21 2.96 6.75
C THR A 24 -17.23 3.32 8.24
N GLN A 25 -16.45 4.33 8.63
CA GLN A 25 -16.37 4.80 10.00
C GLN A 25 -17.68 5.46 10.46
N GLY A 26 -18.29 6.30 9.62
CA GLY A 26 -19.58 6.92 9.93
C GLY A 26 -20.71 5.91 10.10
N LEU A 27 -20.73 4.83 9.31
CA LEU A 27 -21.71 3.73 9.48
C LEU A 27 -21.51 2.98 10.80
N HIS A 28 -20.26 2.82 11.25
CA HIS A 28 -19.96 2.19 12.53
C HIS A 28 -20.41 3.07 13.69
N GLU A 29 -20.03 4.35 13.68
CA GLU A 29 -20.36 5.32 14.74
C GLU A 29 -21.88 5.56 14.85
N ALA A 30 -22.60 5.62 13.74
CA ALA A 30 -24.05 5.76 13.73
C ALA A 30 -24.79 4.57 14.37
N GLY A 31 -24.19 3.38 14.36
CA GLY A 31 -24.74 2.19 15.00
C GLY A 31 -24.54 2.16 16.52
N GLU A 32 -23.46 2.74 17.03
CA GLU A 32 -23.16 2.71 18.47
C GLU A 32 -23.95 3.75 19.29
N GLY A 33 -24.40 4.83 18.66
CA GLY A 33 -25.12 5.93 19.33
C GLY A 33 -26.61 5.69 19.63
N GLY A 34 -27.20 4.58 19.16
CA GLY A 34 -28.63 4.27 19.31
C GLY A 34 -28.85 2.94 20.00
N GLY A 35 -29.46 2.96 21.19
CA GLY A 35 -29.69 1.80 22.06
C GLY A 35 -29.91 0.45 21.36
N GLY A 36 -28.90 -0.43 21.46
CA GLY A 36 -29.07 -1.89 21.40
C GLY A 36 -28.98 -2.57 20.03
N GLY A 37 -28.68 -1.87 18.93
CA GLY A 37 -28.66 -2.47 17.59
C GLY A 37 -27.61 -1.86 16.66
N GLY A 38 -26.33 -1.97 17.02
CA GLY A 38 -25.24 -1.47 16.19
C GLY A 38 -25.17 -2.14 14.82
N VAL A 39 -24.83 -1.35 13.79
CA VAL A 39 -24.61 -1.87 12.43
C VAL A 39 -23.39 -2.80 12.47
N SER A 40 -23.61 -4.08 12.23
CA SER A 40 -22.54 -5.06 12.36
C SER A 40 -21.49 -4.87 11.26
N ALA A 41 -20.24 -5.26 11.52
CA ALA A 41 -19.18 -5.26 10.49
C ALA A 41 -19.56 -6.06 9.23
N ARG A 42 -20.51 -7.01 9.34
CA ARG A 42 -21.10 -7.71 8.18
C ARG A 42 -21.91 -6.77 7.31
N ASP A 43 -22.76 -5.98 7.92
CA ASP A 43 -23.71 -5.11 7.22
C ASP A 43 -22.96 -3.95 6.60
N ILE A 44 -21.99 -3.39 7.32
CA ILE A 44 -21.07 -2.38 6.76
C ILE A 44 -20.30 -2.94 5.56
N ALA A 45 -19.82 -4.18 5.62
CA ALA A 45 -19.12 -4.83 4.51
C ALA A 45 -20.04 -5.00 3.28
N LEU A 46 -21.32 -5.33 3.48
CA LEU A 46 -22.31 -5.41 2.40
C LEU A 46 -22.61 -4.03 1.80
N LEU A 47 -22.80 -3.01 2.63
CA LEU A 47 -23.12 -1.63 2.20
C LEU A 47 -21.95 -0.95 1.47
N THR A 48 -20.72 -1.28 1.85
CA THR A 48 -19.50 -0.67 1.28
C THR A 48 -18.86 -1.52 0.18
N GLU A 49 -19.41 -2.71 -0.10
CA GLU A 49 -18.84 -3.71 -1.01
C GLU A 49 -17.38 -4.08 -0.68
N ARG A 50 -17.00 -3.99 0.61
CA ARG A 50 -15.65 -4.31 1.09
C ARG A 50 -15.65 -5.61 1.89
N SER A 51 -14.48 -6.22 2.04
CA SER A 51 -14.35 -7.38 2.90
C SER A 51 -14.53 -6.99 4.37
N ARG A 52 -15.06 -7.92 5.17
CA ARG A 52 -15.13 -7.76 6.64
C ARG A 52 -13.78 -7.44 7.27
N ASP A 53 -12.69 -8.04 6.77
CA ASP A 53 -11.31 -7.73 7.21
C ASP A 53 -10.96 -6.26 6.95
N THR A 54 -11.34 -5.72 5.79
CA THR A 54 -11.11 -4.30 5.47
C THR A 54 -11.88 -3.39 6.42
N VAL A 55 -13.15 -3.69 6.68
CA VAL A 55 -13.98 -2.96 7.65
C VAL A 55 -13.36 -3.01 9.03
N GLY A 56 -12.96 -4.20 9.50
CA GLY A 56 -12.30 -4.40 10.79
C GLY A 56 -11.05 -3.54 10.95
N ARG A 57 -10.19 -3.45 9.93
CA ARG A 57 -9.00 -2.58 9.96
C ARG A 57 -9.29 -1.08 9.94
N ILE A 58 -10.47 -0.67 9.48
CA ILE A 58 -10.88 0.74 9.48
C ILE A 58 -11.43 1.11 10.85
N VAL A 59 -12.34 0.28 11.37
CA VAL A 59 -13.01 0.47 12.66
C VAL A 59 -12.04 0.29 13.83
N ALA A 60 -11.25 -0.78 13.78
CA ALA A 60 -10.24 -1.12 14.78
C ALA A 60 -8.87 -1.23 14.08
N PRO A 61 -8.21 -0.09 13.81
CA PRO A 61 -6.91 -0.11 13.15
C PRO A 61 -5.90 -0.91 13.99
N PRO A 62 -5.07 -1.74 13.35
CA PRO A 62 -4.04 -2.47 14.08
C PRO A 62 -3.07 -1.48 14.74
N PRO A 63 -2.49 -1.84 15.90
CA PRO A 63 -1.52 -0.99 16.57
C PRO A 63 -0.34 -0.69 15.64
N PRO A 64 0.30 0.49 15.79
CA PRO A 64 1.46 0.84 14.99
C PRO A 64 2.56 -0.22 15.17
N PRO A 65 3.30 -0.56 14.11
CA PRO A 65 4.38 -1.53 14.21
C PRO A 65 5.42 -1.03 15.21
N THR A 66 5.66 -1.82 16.26
CA THR A 66 6.62 -1.49 17.33
C THR A 66 8.08 -1.67 16.90
N LYS A 67 8.30 -2.35 15.76
CA LYS A 67 9.63 -2.59 15.20
C LYS A 67 9.79 -1.79 13.92
N LEU A 68 10.87 -1.03 13.82
CA LEU A 68 11.30 -0.45 12.55
C LEU A 68 11.45 -1.57 11.53
N LYS A 69 10.94 -1.35 10.31
CA LYS A 69 11.05 -2.31 9.21
C LYS A 69 12.51 -2.70 9.08
N CYS A 70 12.77 -4.00 8.92
CA CYS A 70 14.11 -4.49 8.63
C CYS A 70 14.66 -3.67 7.46
N PRO A 71 15.87 -3.10 7.57
CA PRO A 71 16.51 -2.45 6.45
C PRO A 71 16.46 -3.40 5.25
N GLY A 72 16.16 -2.84 4.07
CA GLY A 72 16.22 -3.63 2.85
C GLY A 72 17.62 -4.23 2.65
N PRO A 73 17.79 -5.11 1.66
CA PRO A 73 19.10 -5.64 1.31
C PRO A 73 20.14 -4.52 1.20
N PRO A 74 21.39 -4.76 1.63
CA PRO A 74 22.44 -3.76 1.51
C PRO A 74 22.58 -3.34 0.04
N ALA A 75 22.82 -2.05 -0.18
CA ALA A 75 23.07 -1.56 -1.53
C ALA A 75 24.28 -2.27 -2.14
N THR A 76 24.20 -2.61 -3.42
CA THR A 76 25.30 -3.26 -4.16
C THR A 76 26.55 -2.38 -4.23
N LEU A 77 26.38 -1.06 -4.14
CA LEU A 77 27.47 -0.09 -4.17
C LEU A 77 27.54 0.65 -2.84
N THR A 78 28.77 0.87 -2.38
CA THR A 78 29.05 1.78 -1.28
C THR A 78 28.77 3.22 -1.70
N VAL A 79 28.53 4.10 -0.71
CA VAL A 79 28.33 5.53 -0.95
C VAL A 79 29.49 6.15 -1.74
N ARG A 80 30.72 5.69 -1.51
CA ARG A 80 31.91 6.17 -2.20
C ARG A 80 31.91 5.80 -3.68
N GLU A 81 31.55 4.57 -4.00
CA GLU A 81 31.46 4.09 -5.40
C GLU A 81 30.35 4.81 -6.15
N THR A 82 29.18 4.98 -5.53
CA THR A 82 28.09 5.77 -6.12
C THR A 82 28.53 7.21 -6.41
N ARG A 83 29.23 7.86 -5.47
CA ARG A 83 29.76 9.22 -5.68
C ARG A 83 30.80 9.27 -6.79
N ARG A 84 31.66 8.26 -6.89
CA ARG A 84 32.66 8.15 -7.96
C ARG A 84 32.00 8.04 -9.33
N LEU A 85 31.03 7.14 -9.48
CA LEU A 85 30.29 6.96 -10.74
C LEU A 85 29.53 8.22 -11.15
N VAL A 86 28.87 8.89 -10.19
CA VAL A 86 28.19 10.16 -10.46
C VAL A 86 29.18 11.22 -10.94
N ARG A 87 30.37 11.28 -10.33
CA ARG A 87 31.42 12.22 -10.73
C ARG A 87 31.96 11.91 -12.12
N GLU A 88 32.33 10.67 -12.39
CA GLU A 88 32.84 10.22 -13.71
C GLU A 88 31.80 10.47 -14.82
N ALA A 89 30.52 10.21 -14.57
CA ALA A 89 29.44 10.49 -15.51
C ALA A 89 29.22 12.00 -15.75
N SER A 90 29.55 12.84 -14.76
CA SER A 90 29.36 14.30 -14.83
C SER A 90 30.55 15.01 -15.48
N GLU A 91 31.75 14.45 -15.42
CA GLU A 91 32.98 15.06 -15.96
C GLU A 91 33.09 14.94 -17.49
N GLY A 92 32.17 14.24 -18.16
CA GLY A 92 32.21 14.01 -19.61
C GLY A 92 33.45 13.20 -20.03
N PRO A 93 33.61 12.82 -21.30
CA PRO A 93 34.82 12.13 -21.74
C PRO A 93 36.02 13.08 -21.61
N THR A 94 36.80 12.93 -20.52
CA THR A 94 38.08 13.60 -20.40
C THR A 94 38.99 13.07 -21.49
N LYS A 95 39.29 13.97 -22.44
CA LYS A 95 40.33 13.96 -23.48
C LYS A 95 41.30 12.76 -23.42
N ALA A 96 41.41 12.06 -24.54
CA ALA A 96 42.32 10.94 -24.79
C ALA A 96 43.76 11.19 -24.27
N PRO A 97 44.49 10.14 -23.83
CA PRO A 97 45.90 10.27 -23.49
C PRO A 97 46.69 10.74 -24.73
N ALA A 98 47.53 11.76 -24.55
CA ALA A 98 48.39 12.26 -25.62
C ALA A 98 49.37 11.16 -26.07
N PRO A 99 49.60 10.97 -27.38
CA PRO A 99 50.69 10.12 -27.85
C PRO A 99 52.04 10.82 -27.65
N ASP A 100 53.05 10.02 -27.31
CA ASP A 100 54.48 10.39 -27.20
C ASP A 100 55.05 11.05 -28.47
#